data_AF-A0A813C508-F1
#
_entry.id   AF-A0A813C508-F1
#
_cell.length_a   1.000
_cell.length_b   1.000
_cell.length_c   1.000
_cell.angle_alpha   90.00
_cell.angle_beta   90.00
_cell.angle_gamma   90.00
#
_symmetry.space_group_name_H-M   'P 1'
#
loop_
_entity.id
_entity.type
_entity.pdbx_description
1 polymer ?
#
loop_
_entity_poly.entity_id
_entity_poly.type
_entity_poly.pdbx_seq_one_letter_code
_entity_poly.pdbx_strand_id
1 'polypeptide(L)'
;MQAEAQKLQQEMETCEGLASNAVEQKTRMGLMSQGLRHDRIRWGWSLQELSRQLAALPGDTLLTSAAALFAGPFGPMHREELMAHWKAPKF
;
A
#
# COMPACT_ATOMS: atom_id res chain seq x y z
N MET A 1 42.49 34.84 29.41
CA MET A 1 41.31 35.50 28.80
C MET A 1 41.11 35.15 27.33
N GLN A 2 42.05 35.42 26.40
CA GLN A 2 41.82 35.15 24.96
C GLN A 2 41.67 33.66 24.59
N ALA A 3 42.49 32.77 25.18
CA ALA A 3 42.41 31.32 24.89
C ALA A 3 41.11 30.67 25.41
N GLU A 4 40.58 31.17 26.52
CA GLU A 4 39.33 30.71 27.11
C GLU A 4 38.12 31.19 26.30
N ALA A 5 38.16 32.43 25.83
CA ALA A 5 37.16 32.97 24.90
C ALA A 5 37.14 32.20 23.56
N GLN A 6 38.31 31.84 23.01
CA GLN A 6 38.40 31.02 21.80
C GLN A 6 37.82 29.61 22.01
N LYS A 7 38.08 29.00 23.17
CA LYS A 7 37.53 27.68 23.50
C LYS A 7 36.00 27.72 23.62
N LEU A 8 35.46 28.72 24.30
CA LEU A 8 34.01 28.94 24.41
C LEU A 8 33.36 29.20 23.04
N GLN A 9 34.02 29.96 22.17
CA GLN A 9 33.56 30.18 20.79
C GLN A 9 33.45 28.86 20.02
N GLN A 10 34.46 28.01 20.14
CA GLN A 10 34.53 26.72 19.45
C GLN A 10 33.48 25.73 19.96
N GLU A 11 33.24 25.71 21.28
CA GLU A 11 32.19 24.91 21.90
C GLU A 11 30.79 25.39 21.46
N MET A 12 30.59 26.71 21.34
CA MET A 12 29.35 27.30 20.84
C MET A 12 29.09 26.90 19.38
N GLU A 13 30.07 27.05 18.49
CA GLU A 13 29.98 26.64 17.07
C GLU A 13 29.69 25.14 16.94
N THR A 14 30.31 24.31 17.78
CA THR A 14 30.06 22.87 17.80
C THR A 14 28.63 22.56 18.22
N CYS A 15 28.13 23.23 19.26
CA CYS A 15 26.77 23.07 19.76
C CYS A 15 25.73 23.50 18.72
N GLU A 16 25.96 24.62 18.03
CA GLU A 16 25.11 25.10 16.93
C GLU A 16 25.09 24.12 15.75
N GLY A 17 26.25 23.57 15.38
CA GLY A 17 26.35 22.54 14.33
C GLY A 17 25.59 21.27 14.67
N LEU A 18 25.69 20.80 15.92
CA LEU A 18 24.94 19.63 16.40
C LEU A 18 23.43 19.88 16.42
N ALA A 19 23.01 21.06 16.88
CA ALA A 19 21.60 21.45 16.91
C ALA A 19 21.00 21.51 15.49
N SER A 20 21.72 22.10 14.53
CA SER A 20 21.30 22.16 13.13
C SER A 20 21.13 20.76 12.51
N ASN A 21 22.13 19.89 12.69
CA ASN A 21 22.08 18.51 12.19
C ASN A 21 20.91 17.72 12.82
N ALA A 22 20.65 17.90 14.12
CA ALA A 22 19.52 17.27 14.79
C ALA A 22 18.16 17.71 14.20
N VAL A 23 18.02 19.00 13.84
CA VAL A 23 16.81 19.53 13.18
C VAL A 23 16.63 18.92 11.79
N GLU A 24 17.70 18.81 11.00
CA GLU A 24 17.66 18.18 9.68
C GLU A 24 17.29 16.69 9.75
N GLN A 25 17.89 15.96 10.70
CA GLN A 25 17.56 14.55 10.94
C GLN A 25 16.11 14.37 11.35
N LYS A 26 15.61 15.20 12.28
CA LYS A 26 14.21 15.18 12.70
C LYS A 26 13.27 15.43 11.53
N THR A 27 13.59 16.38 10.66
CA THR A 27 12.79 16.69 9.48
C THR A 27 12.74 15.50 8.52
N ARG A 28 13.90 14.89 8.22
CA ARG A 28 13.98 13.70 7.36
C ARG A 28 13.20 12.52 7.95
N MET A 29 13.35 12.25 9.24
CA MET A 29 12.59 11.21 9.94
C MET A 29 11.08 11.49 9.92
N GLY A 30 10.69 12.75 10.04
CA GLY A 30 9.29 13.17 9.95
C GLY A 30 8.67 12.80 8.61
N LEU A 31 9.34 13.14 7.51
CA LEU A 31 8.91 12.80 6.15
C LEU A 31 8.86 11.28 5.92
N MET A 32 9.89 10.56 6.38
CA MET A 32 9.93 9.09 6.29
C MET A 32 8.79 8.43 7.07
N SER A 33 8.55 8.88 8.31
CA SER A 33 7.46 8.37 9.16
C SER A 33 6.09 8.62 8.52
N GLN A 34 5.90 9.78 7.89
CA GLN A 34 4.69 10.06 7.12
C GLN A 34 4.55 9.13 5.92
N GLY A 35 5.61 8.93 5.12
CA GLY A 35 5.59 7.99 4.00
C GLY A 35 5.21 6.57 4.43
N LEU A 36 5.87 6.05 5.46
CA LEU A 36 5.59 4.71 6.00
C LEU A 36 4.17 4.55 6.54
N ARG A 37 3.59 5.62 7.12
CA ARG A 37 2.19 5.60 7.56
C ARG A 37 1.22 5.44 6.38
N HIS A 38 1.46 6.17 5.29
CA HIS A 38 0.63 6.04 4.08
C HIS A 38 0.76 4.65 3.46
N ASP A 39 1.98 4.14 3.36
CA ASP A 39 2.22 2.79 2.81
C ASP A 39 1.60 1.70 3.67
N ARG A 40 1.66 1.82 5.00
CA ARG A 40 0.99 0.88 5.91
C ARG A 40 -0.52 0.84 5.66
N ILE A 41 -1.16 1.99 5.50
CA ILE A 41 -2.60 2.07 5.20
C ILE A 41 -2.87 1.40 3.85
N ARG A 42 -2.12 1.80 2.81
CA ARG A 42 -2.26 1.27 1.45
C ARG A 42 -2.15 -0.25 1.41
N TRP A 43 -1.11 -0.81 2.03
CA TRP A 43 -0.91 -2.25 2.08
C TRP A 43 -1.97 -2.96 2.92
N GLY A 44 -2.47 -2.32 3.98
CA GLY A 44 -3.61 -2.82 4.74
C GLY A 44 -4.85 -3.03 3.86
N TRP A 45 -5.22 -2.03 3.05
CA TRP A 45 -6.32 -2.15 2.09
C TRP A 45 -6.06 -3.23 1.04
N SER A 46 -4.84 -3.27 0.48
CA SER A 46 -4.48 -4.31 -0.50
C SER A 46 -4.59 -5.72 0.07
N LEU A 47 -4.18 -5.92 1.32
CA LEU A 47 -4.25 -7.23 1.97
C LEU A 47 -5.69 -7.68 2.23
N GLN A 48 -6.57 -6.75 2.65
CA GLN A 48 -7.98 -7.02 2.83
C GLN A 48 -8.65 -7.41 1.50
N GLU A 49 -8.36 -6.66 0.44
CA GLU A 49 -8.92 -6.94 -0.88
C GLU A 49 -8.40 -8.26 -1.45
N LEU A 50 -7.11 -8.56 -1.30
CA LEU A 50 -6.55 -9.86 -1.70
C LEU A 50 -7.18 -11.01 -0.93
N SER A 51 -7.44 -10.84 0.37
CA SER A 51 -8.11 -11.87 1.17
C SER A 51 -9.53 -12.12 0.68
N ARG A 52 -10.26 -11.05 0.30
CA ARG A 52 -11.60 -11.15 -0.30
C ARG A 52 -11.56 -11.87 -1.65
N GLN A 53 -10.62 -11.51 -2.52
CA GLN A 53 -10.45 -12.15 -3.83
C GLN A 53 -10.06 -13.62 -3.70
N LEU A 54 -9.18 -13.97 -2.75
CA LEU A 54 -8.79 -15.34 -2.50
C LEU A 54 -9.97 -16.22 -2.10
N ALA A 55 -10.89 -15.69 -1.28
CA ALA A 55 -12.12 -16.40 -0.92
C ALA A 55 -13.06 -16.62 -2.11
N ALA A 56 -13.11 -15.67 -3.06
CA ALA A 56 -13.92 -15.75 -4.27
C ALA A 56 -13.26 -16.58 -5.40
N LEU A 57 -11.94 -16.79 -5.33
CA LEU A 57 -11.13 -17.35 -6.41
C LEU A 57 -11.66 -18.69 -6.98
N PRO A 58 -12.11 -19.68 -6.17
CA PRO A 58 -12.64 -20.92 -6.72
C PRO A 58 -13.88 -20.70 -7.59
N GLY A 59 -14.79 -19.81 -7.14
CA GLY A 59 -16.00 -19.46 -7.88
C GLY A 59 -15.66 -18.72 -9.17
N ASP A 60 -14.78 -17.72 -9.10
CA ASP A 60 -14.34 -16.95 -10.26
C ASP A 60 -13.65 -17.86 -11.30
N THR A 61 -12.82 -18.80 -10.85
CA THR A 61 -12.12 -19.76 -11.71
C THR A 61 -13.11 -20.71 -12.39
N LEU A 62 -14.10 -21.23 -11.65
CA LEU A 62 -15.14 -22.09 -12.20
C LEU A 62 -15.97 -21.36 -13.27
N LEU A 63 -16.45 -20.15 -12.97
CA LEU A 63 -17.23 -19.34 -13.90
C LEU A 63 -16.43 -18.98 -15.15
N THR A 64 -15.17 -18.61 -14.99
CA THR A 64 -14.27 -18.29 -16.12
C THR A 64 -14.05 -19.51 -17.00
N SER A 65 -13.82 -20.68 -16.40
CA SER A 65 -13.63 -21.94 -17.12
C SER A 65 -14.91 -22.37 -17.87
N ALA A 66 -16.06 -22.27 -17.21
CA ALA A 66 -17.36 -22.57 -17.82
C ALA A 66 -17.67 -21.64 -19.01
N ALA A 67 -17.37 -20.35 -18.87
CA ALA A 67 -17.50 -19.41 -19.97
C ALA A 67 -16.57 -19.76 -21.14
N ALA A 68 -15.31 -20.07 -20.86
CA ALA A 68 -14.32 -20.43 -21.90
C ALA A 68 -14.72 -21.69 -22.68
N LEU A 69 -15.23 -22.71 -22.00
CA LEU A 69 -15.59 -24.00 -22.61
C LEU A 69 -16.97 -24.00 -23.27
N PHE A 70 -17.95 -23.34 -22.66
CA PHE A 70 -19.35 -23.49 -23.06
C PHE A 70 -19.96 -22.23 -23.67
N ALA A 71 -19.49 -21.02 -23.33
CA ALA A 71 -20.13 -19.79 -23.80
C ALA A 71 -19.76 -19.42 -25.25
N GLY A 72 -18.70 -20.02 -25.81
CA GLY A 72 -18.15 -19.68 -27.14
C GLY A 72 -19.17 -19.67 -28.29
N PRO A 73 -20.00 -20.71 -28.47
CA PRO A 73 -20.99 -20.77 -29.55
C PRO A 73 -22.16 -19.80 -29.42
N PHE A 74 -22.40 -19.22 -28.24
CA PHE A 74 -23.57 -18.39 -27.98
C PHE A 74 -23.34 -16.92 -28.33
N GLY A 75 -24.42 -16.23 -28.72
CA GLY A 75 -24.43 -14.78 -28.86
C GLY A 75 -24.45 -14.05 -27.51
N PRO A 76 -24.17 -12.73 -27.49
CA PRO A 76 -24.02 -11.96 -26.25
C PRO A 76 -25.16 -12.12 -25.24
N MET A 77 -26.41 -12.03 -25.67
CA MET A 77 -27.57 -12.16 -24.77
C MET A 77 -27.65 -13.52 -24.08
N HIS A 78 -27.41 -14.62 -24.83
CA HIS A 78 -27.41 -15.97 -24.24
C HIS A 78 -26.24 -16.20 -23.28
N ARG A 79 -25.08 -15.57 -23.54
CA ARG A 79 -23.95 -15.63 -22.60
C ARG A 79 -24.27 -14.93 -21.28
N GLU A 80 -24.96 -13.79 -21.35
CA GLU A 80 -25.41 -13.05 -20.17
C GLU A 80 -26.44 -13.85 -19.36
N GLU A 81 -27.41 -14.48 -20.02
CA GLU A 81 -28.39 -15.37 -19.39
C GLU A 81 -27.72 -16.57 -18.69
N LEU A 82 -26.77 -17.23 -19.36
CA LEU A 82 -25.99 -18.33 -18.79
C LEU A 82 -25.17 -17.87 -17.58
N MET A 83 -24.50 -16.72 -17.68
CA MET A 83 -23.71 -16.17 -16.59
C MET A 83 -24.59 -15.80 -15.39
N ALA A 84 -25.76 -15.22 -15.62
CA ALA A 84 -26.74 -14.91 -14.57
C ALA A 84 -27.24 -16.20 -13.89
N HIS A 85 -27.51 -17.25 -14.68
CA HIS A 85 -27.93 -18.54 -14.16
C HIS A 85 -26.86 -19.20 -13.27
N TRP A 86 -25.58 -19.13 -13.66
CA TRP A 86 -24.49 -19.71 -12.88
C TRP A 86 -24.15 -18.91 -11.61
N LYS A 87 -24.38 -17.59 -11.62
CA LYS A 87 -24.20 -16.72 -10.44
C LYS A 87 -25.34 -16.81 -9.44
N ALA A 88 -26.50 -17.32 -9.84
CA ALA A 88 -27.65 -17.44 -8.95
C ALA A 88 -27.31 -18.34 -7.76
N PRO A 89 -27.64 -17.94 -6.52
CA PRO A 89 -27.39 -18.77 -5.35
C PRO A 89 -28.12 -20.11 -5.49
N LYS A 90 -27.36 -21.19 -5.39
CA LYS A 90 -27.86 -22.56 -5.49
C LYS A 90 -27.71 -23.19 -4.10
N PHE A 91 -28.76 -23.04 -3.30
CA PHE A 91 -28.93 -23.58 -1.93
C PHE A 91 -27.76 -23.36 -0.96
#